data_AF-A0A9W5TV39-F1
#
_entry.id   AF-A0A9W5TV39-F1
#
_cell.length_a   1.000
_cell.length_b   1.000
_cell.length_c   1.000
_cell.angle_alpha   90.00
_cell.angle_beta   90.00
_cell.angle_gamma   90.00
#
_symmetry.space_group_name_H-M   'P 1'
#
loop_
_entity.id
_entity.type
_entity.pdbx_description
1 polymer ?
#
loop_
_entity_poly.entity_id
_entity_poly.type
_entity_poly.pdbx_seq_one_letter_code
_entity_poly.pdbx_strand_id
1 'polypeptide(L)'
;MGLKQKLGMGVMSAALGIALIGGGTYAYFSDSVEATSTFAAGTMDLTFNQPTGNGKNVIFDLDNIKPGDTQQQSFSLENNGTLDFSKVLLDTDYSVEDAKGDNDGEDFGKYINVKFFLNTTKGKRLIENTTLDQLANGDALDVLGGEGLAAGGEHYENFYVQIEFVDNGEDQNKFQGDSLTLDWTFTAEQTTGDEK
;
A
#
# COMPACT_ATOMS: atom_id res chain seq x y z
N MET A 1 0.70 55.71 26.96
CA MET A 1 -0.32 54.64 26.81
C MET A 1 -0.68 54.12 28.18
N GLY A 2 -1.94 54.33 28.61
CA GLY A 2 -2.38 54.05 29.98
C GLY A 2 -2.55 52.57 30.26
N LEU A 3 -2.47 52.18 31.54
CA LEU A 3 -2.62 50.80 32.01
C LEU A 3 -3.93 50.13 31.50
N LYS A 4 -4.99 50.92 31.30
CA LYS A 4 -6.28 50.48 30.75
C LYS A 4 -6.21 50.08 29.26
N GLN A 5 -5.37 50.74 28.44
CA GLN A 5 -5.14 50.36 27.04
C GLN A 5 -4.27 49.11 26.92
N LYS A 6 -3.32 48.91 27.85
CA LYS A 6 -2.50 47.69 27.91
C LYS A 6 -3.31 46.47 28.36
N LEU A 7 -4.31 46.65 29.23
CA LEU A 7 -5.20 45.58 29.67
C LEU A 7 -6.18 45.16 28.56
N GLY A 8 -6.72 46.11 27.78
CA GLY A 8 -7.60 45.83 26.65
C GLY A 8 -6.93 45.03 25.51
N MET A 9 -5.66 45.33 25.20
CA MET A 9 -4.87 44.52 24.26
C MET A 9 -4.55 43.12 24.82
N GLY A 10 -4.35 42.98 26.12
CA GLY A 10 -4.04 41.68 26.74
C GLY A 10 -5.22 40.70 26.73
N VAL A 11 -6.46 41.19 26.86
CA VAL A 11 -7.67 40.34 26.84
C VAL A 11 -7.99 39.84 25.42
N MET A 12 -7.72 40.63 24.38
CA MET A 12 -7.84 40.17 22.98
C MET A 12 -6.84 39.05 22.66
N SER A 13 -5.61 39.14 23.16
CA SER A 13 -4.60 38.09 22.99
C SER A 13 -4.94 36.81 23.75
N ALA A 14 -5.54 36.92 24.94
CA ALA A 14 -5.99 35.76 25.72
C ALA A 14 -7.20 35.05 25.08
N ALA A 15 -8.11 35.79 24.45
CA ALA A 15 -9.26 35.22 23.75
C ALA A 15 -8.86 34.44 22.47
N LEU A 16 -7.86 34.92 21.73
CA LEU A 16 -7.28 34.18 20.60
C LEU A 16 -6.47 32.96 21.07
N GLY A 17 -5.74 33.07 22.18
CA GLY A 17 -5.02 31.95 22.78
C GLY A 17 -5.92 30.82 23.28
N ILE A 18 -7.12 31.13 23.78
CA ILE A 18 -8.11 30.12 24.20
C ILE A 18 -8.89 29.56 22.99
N ALA A 19 -9.12 30.35 21.94
CA ALA A 19 -9.71 29.86 20.69
C ALA A 19 -8.83 28.80 19.99
N LEU A 20 -7.49 28.88 20.14
CA LEU A 20 -6.55 27.86 19.66
C LEU A 20 -6.52 26.58 20.51
N ILE A 21 -7.12 26.58 21.71
CA ILE A 21 -7.21 25.39 22.57
C ILE A 21 -8.56 24.64 22.35
N GLY A 22 -9.55 25.29 21.73
CA GLY A 22 -10.90 24.73 21.52
C GLY A 22 -11.23 24.25 20.10
N GLY A 23 -10.34 24.40 19.14
CA GLY A 23 -10.50 23.88 17.77
C GLY A 23 -9.48 22.78 17.52
N GLY A 24 -9.89 21.52 17.61
CA GLY A 24 -9.01 20.34 17.52
C GLY A 24 -8.13 20.35 16.27
N THR A 25 -6.83 20.55 16.49
CA THR A 25 -5.78 20.22 15.53
C THR A 25 -5.51 18.72 15.63
N TYR A 26 -5.99 17.94 14.66
CA TYR A 26 -5.38 16.65 14.36
C TYR A 26 -3.96 16.93 13.88
N ALA A 27 -2.98 16.80 14.78
CA ALA A 27 -1.58 16.83 14.40
C ALA A 27 -1.23 15.48 13.77
N TYR A 28 -1.24 15.43 12.45
CA TYR A 28 -0.62 14.34 11.69
C TYR A 28 0.89 14.48 11.87
N PHE A 29 1.47 13.67 12.76
CA PHE A 29 2.92 13.56 12.89
C PHE A 29 3.45 12.82 11.67
N SER A 30 3.84 13.54 10.62
CA SER A 30 4.81 13.02 9.65
C SER A 30 6.17 13.64 9.95
N ASP A 31 6.94 12.96 10.79
CA ASP A 31 8.38 13.18 10.86
C ASP A 31 9.02 12.35 9.73
N SER A 32 9.78 13.00 8.86
CA SER A 32 10.60 12.34 7.87
C SER A 32 12.03 12.23 8.41
N VAL A 33 12.34 11.07 8.99
CA VAL A 33 13.70 10.66 9.34
C VAL A 33 13.97 9.30 8.70
N GLU A 34 15.08 9.23 7.96
CA GLU A 34 15.59 8.02 7.35
C GLU A 34 15.85 6.93 8.40
N ALA A 35 15.21 5.77 8.18
CA ALA A 35 15.54 4.46 8.74
C ALA A 35 15.73 4.37 10.27
N THR A 36 14.64 4.10 11.01
CA THR A 36 14.48 2.91 11.88
C THR A 36 13.01 2.77 12.26
N SER A 37 12.41 1.60 12.00
CA SER A 37 11.01 1.27 12.27
C SER A 37 10.55 1.60 13.70
N THR A 38 9.73 2.63 13.94
CA THR A 38 8.87 2.85 15.15
C THR A 38 8.03 4.13 14.94
N PHE A 39 6.71 4.25 15.09
CA PHE A 39 5.66 3.56 15.84
C PHE A 39 4.35 3.57 15.03
N ALA A 40 3.81 2.39 14.70
CA ALA A 40 2.38 2.10 14.79
C ALA A 40 2.29 0.89 15.73
N ALA A 41 1.44 0.94 16.74
CA ALA A 41 1.46 -0.01 17.86
C ALA A 41 0.93 -1.39 17.45
N GLY A 42 1.77 -2.20 16.82
CA GLY A 42 1.53 -3.61 16.49
C GLY A 42 2.66 -4.10 15.60
N THR A 43 3.37 -5.15 15.99
CA THR A 43 4.42 -5.71 15.15
C THR A 43 3.77 -6.37 13.93
N MET A 44 3.81 -5.67 12.80
CA MET A 44 3.48 -6.21 11.50
C MET A 44 4.59 -7.20 11.11
N ASP A 45 4.28 -8.49 11.13
CA ASP A 45 5.16 -9.55 10.63
C ASP A 45 4.48 -10.22 9.44
N LEU A 46 4.65 -9.62 8.26
CA LEU A 46 4.12 -10.16 7.02
C LEU A 46 5.13 -11.16 6.47
N THR A 47 4.81 -12.44 6.57
CA THR A 47 5.63 -13.52 6.01
C THR A 47 5.15 -13.89 4.62
N PHE A 48 6.06 -13.78 3.66
CA PHE A 48 5.83 -14.11 2.25
C PHE A 48 6.36 -15.51 1.98
N ASN A 49 5.62 -16.32 1.21
CA ASN A 49 6.08 -17.64 0.78
C ASN A 49 7.16 -17.58 -0.33
N GLN A 50 7.71 -16.40 -0.62
CA GLN A 50 8.76 -16.16 -1.63
C GLN A 50 9.86 -15.29 -1.04
N PRO A 51 11.10 -15.40 -1.54
CA PRO A 51 12.19 -14.54 -1.11
C PRO A 51 11.84 -13.07 -1.31
N THR A 52 11.80 -12.31 -0.21
CA THR A 52 11.72 -10.85 -0.25
C THR A 52 13.13 -10.30 -0.41
N GLY A 53 13.32 -9.41 -1.39
CA GLY A 53 14.57 -8.65 -1.49
C GLY A 53 14.66 -7.66 -0.32
N ASN A 54 15.78 -7.67 0.41
CA ASN A 54 16.09 -6.73 1.50
C ASN A 54 14.97 -6.47 2.52
N GLY A 55 14.12 -7.48 2.77
CA GLY A 55 13.19 -7.50 3.90
C GLY A 55 11.86 -6.78 3.72
N LYS A 56 11.52 -6.21 2.54
CA LYS A 56 10.20 -5.58 2.31
C LYS A 56 9.65 -5.67 0.87
N ASN A 57 10.48 -5.99 -0.13
CA ASN A 57 10.05 -5.91 -1.52
C ASN A 57 9.76 -7.31 -2.06
N VAL A 58 8.55 -7.52 -2.57
CA VAL A 58 8.18 -8.74 -3.29
C VAL A 58 8.61 -8.57 -4.73
N ILE A 59 9.73 -9.16 -5.10
CA ILE A 59 10.23 -9.10 -6.47
C ILE A 59 9.44 -10.11 -7.30
N PHE A 60 8.61 -9.59 -8.21
CA PHE A 60 8.10 -10.40 -9.33
C PHE A 60 9.06 -10.24 -10.48
N ASP A 61 9.88 -11.26 -10.69
CA ASP A 61 10.76 -11.31 -11.83
C ASP A 61 9.97 -11.86 -13.03
N LEU A 62 9.50 -10.97 -13.88
CA LEU A 62 8.81 -11.31 -15.13
C LEU A 62 9.84 -11.61 -16.23
N ASP A 63 10.72 -12.58 -15.95
CA ASP A 63 11.74 -13.01 -16.90
C ASP A 63 11.15 -13.95 -17.97
N ASN A 64 11.46 -13.66 -19.24
CA ASN A 64 11.14 -14.53 -20.39
C ASN A 64 9.65 -14.88 -20.53
N ILE A 65 8.78 -13.93 -20.20
CA ILE A 65 7.33 -14.00 -20.46
C ILE A 65 7.00 -13.52 -21.88
N LYS A 66 5.90 -14.02 -22.43
CA LYS A 66 5.31 -13.52 -23.69
C LYS A 66 3.85 -13.10 -23.47
N PRO A 67 3.23 -12.37 -24.42
CA PRO A 67 1.82 -12.05 -24.34
C PRO A 67 0.96 -13.31 -24.16
N GLY A 68 0.00 -13.23 -23.24
CA GLY A 68 -0.88 -14.31 -22.79
C GLY A 68 -0.33 -15.15 -21.63
N ASP A 69 0.94 -14.99 -21.24
CA ASP A 69 1.48 -15.70 -20.09
C ASP A 69 0.95 -15.12 -18.77
N THR A 70 0.76 -16.01 -17.79
CA THR A 70 0.27 -15.66 -16.46
C THR A 70 1.15 -16.26 -15.38
N GLN A 71 1.32 -15.52 -14.28
CA GLN A 71 1.95 -15.99 -13.06
C GLN A 71 1.04 -15.71 -11.88
N GLN A 72 1.03 -16.60 -10.88
CA GLN A 72 0.23 -16.42 -9.67
C GLN A 72 1.10 -16.61 -8.45
N GLN A 73 0.97 -15.69 -7.50
CA GLN A 73 1.66 -15.73 -6.23
C GLN A 73 0.65 -15.70 -5.07
N SER A 74 0.99 -16.42 -4.00
CA SER A 74 0.18 -16.48 -2.77
C SER A 74 0.89 -15.78 -1.64
N PHE A 75 0.10 -15.14 -0.78
CA PHE A 75 0.53 -14.29 0.32
C PHE A 75 -0.26 -14.65 1.57
N SER A 76 0.41 -14.62 2.73
CA SER A 76 -0.19 -14.78 4.04
C SER A 76 0.10 -13.53 4.86
N LEU A 77 -0.94 -12.93 5.42
CA LEU A 77 -0.83 -11.78 6.32
C LEU A 77 -1.17 -12.24 7.72
N GLU A 78 -0.26 -12.05 8.67
CA GLU A 78 -0.45 -12.42 10.08
C GLU A 78 -0.40 -11.18 10.96
N ASN A 79 -1.32 -11.06 11.91
CA ASN A 79 -1.34 -9.97 12.88
C ASN A 79 -0.81 -10.45 14.23
N ASN A 80 0.50 -10.38 14.39
CA ASN A 80 1.19 -10.66 15.65
C ASN A 80 1.05 -9.55 16.72
N GLY A 81 0.28 -8.50 16.42
CA GLY A 81 -0.02 -7.42 17.35
C GLY A 81 -1.06 -7.79 18.41
N THR A 82 -1.45 -6.79 19.20
CA THR A 82 -2.48 -6.90 20.25
C THR A 82 -3.78 -6.17 19.91
N LEU A 83 -3.86 -5.56 18.73
CA LEU A 83 -5.01 -4.79 18.26
C LEU A 83 -5.38 -5.24 16.85
N ASP A 84 -6.69 -5.33 16.60
CA ASP A 84 -7.23 -5.75 15.33
C ASP A 84 -6.92 -4.72 14.25
N PHE A 85 -6.62 -5.20 13.04
CA PHE A 85 -6.52 -4.37 11.87
C PHE A 85 -7.88 -4.29 11.19
N SER A 86 -8.31 -3.09 10.87
CA SER A 86 -9.50 -2.85 10.06
C SER A 86 -9.22 -2.98 8.56
N LYS A 87 -8.00 -2.63 8.13
CA LYS A 87 -7.54 -2.71 6.75
C LYS A 87 -6.06 -3.04 6.67
N VAL A 88 -5.65 -3.61 5.55
CA VAL A 88 -4.24 -3.67 5.14
C VAL A 88 -4.15 -3.06 3.76
N LEU A 89 -3.62 -1.85 3.69
CA LEU A 89 -3.44 -1.08 2.47
C LEU A 89 -2.15 -1.50 1.77
N LEU A 90 -2.22 -1.62 0.45
CA LEU A 90 -1.09 -1.90 -0.43
C LEU A 90 -0.86 -0.71 -1.36
N ASP A 91 0.26 -0.05 -1.18
CA ASP A 91 0.81 0.91 -2.13
C ASP A 91 1.72 0.17 -3.11
N THR A 92 1.55 0.46 -4.40
CA THR A 92 2.32 -0.16 -5.48
C THR A 92 3.16 0.87 -6.20
N ASP A 93 4.45 0.59 -6.34
CA ASP A 93 5.36 1.26 -7.25
C ASP A 93 6.00 0.21 -8.17
N TYR A 94 6.51 0.66 -9.32
CA TYR A 94 7.22 -0.22 -10.23
C TYR A 94 8.20 0.55 -11.12
N SER A 95 9.18 -0.19 -11.63
CA SER A 95 10.07 0.29 -12.67
C SER A 95 10.15 -0.70 -13.83
N VAL A 96 10.31 -0.16 -15.04
CA VAL A 96 10.49 -0.92 -16.28
C VAL A 96 11.91 -0.68 -16.78
N GLU A 97 12.62 -1.76 -17.08
CA GLU A 97 13.87 -1.71 -17.82
C GLU A 97 13.59 -2.07 -19.27
N ASP A 98 13.68 -1.08 -20.16
CA ASP A 98 13.64 -1.27 -21.61
C ASP A 98 15.01 -1.79 -22.07
N ALA A 99 15.09 -3.08 -22.38
CA ALA A 99 16.36 -3.74 -22.66
C ALA A 99 16.95 -3.31 -24.02
N LYS A 100 16.11 -2.89 -24.96
CA LYS A 100 16.50 -2.56 -26.35
C LYS A 100 16.41 -1.07 -26.67
N GLY A 101 15.77 -0.28 -25.81
CA GLY A 101 15.44 1.11 -26.05
C GLY A 101 14.39 1.31 -27.15
N ASP A 102 13.58 0.30 -27.46
CA ASP A 102 12.64 0.28 -28.59
C ASP A 102 11.17 0.30 -28.18
N ASN A 103 10.87 0.65 -26.92
CA ASN A 103 9.49 0.82 -26.45
C ASN A 103 8.78 2.06 -27.00
N ASP A 104 9.48 2.94 -27.72
CA ASP A 104 8.91 4.15 -28.34
C ASP A 104 8.16 5.07 -27.35
N GLY A 105 8.58 5.06 -26.07
CA GLY A 105 7.95 5.82 -24.99
C GLY A 105 6.65 5.21 -24.44
N GLU A 106 6.28 4.00 -24.88
CA GLU A 106 5.24 3.23 -24.24
C GLU A 106 5.73 2.58 -22.95
N ASP A 107 4.81 2.44 -22.00
CA ASP A 107 5.07 1.84 -20.71
C ASP A 107 4.60 0.39 -20.71
N PHE A 108 5.52 -0.54 -20.45
CA PHE A 108 5.24 -1.96 -20.37
C PHE A 108 4.21 -2.29 -19.27
N GLY A 109 4.19 -1.54 -18.16
CA GLY A 109 3.25 -1.72 -17.05
C GLY A 109 1.77 -1.58 -17.44
N LYS A 110 1.48 -0.91 -18.57
CA LYS A 110 0.11 -0.82 -19.12
C LYS A 110 -0.41 -2.13 -19.70
N TYR A 111 0.50 -3.03 -20.06
CA TYR A 111 0.20 -4.35 -20.61
C TYR A 111 0.26 -5.45 -19.56
N ILE A 112 0.60 -5.11 -18.32
CA ILE A 112 0.59 -6.03 -17.20
C ILE A 112 -0.72 -5.88 -16.44
N ASN A 113 -1.59 -6.88 -16.53
CA ASN A 113 -2.82 -6.95 -15.75
C ASN A 113 -2.55 -7.64 -14.41
N VAL A 114 -3.07 -7.05 -13.33
CA VAL A 114 -2.91 -7.54 -11.97
C VAL A 114 -4.29 -7.79 -11.36
N LYS A 115 -4.49 -8.98 -10.82
CA LYS A 115 -5.74 -9.40 -10.16
C LYS A 115 -5.46 -9.83 -8.73
N PHE A 116 -6.14 -9.21 -7.76
CA PHE A 116 -6.04 -9.54 -6.35
C PHE A 116 -7.25 -10.37 -5.92
N PHE A 117 -7.00 -11.45 -5.17
CA PHE A 117 -8.05 -12.30 -4.64
C PHE A 117 -7.85 -12.58 -3.16
N LEU A 118 -8.88 -12.37 -2.34
CA LEU A 118 -8.88 -12.82 -0.95
C LEU A 118 -9.37 -14.28 -0.88
N ASN A 119 -8.69 -15.10 -0.09
CA ASN A 119 -9.16 -16.45 0.21
C ASN A 119 -10.24 -16.37 1.28
N THR A 120 -11.40 -16.96 1.02
CA THR A 120 -12.52 -16.99 1.97
C THR A 120 -12.98 -18.42 2.19
N THR A 121 -13.81 -18.64 3.20
CA THR A 121 -14.45 -19.96 3.46
C THR A 121 -15.29 -20.48 2.27
N LYS A 122 -15.70 -19.60 1.35
CA LYS A 122 -16.50 -19.92 0.16
C LYS A 122 -15.67 -20.01 -1.13
N GLY A 123 -14.34 -19.87 -1.05
CA GLY A 123 -13.42 -19.81 -2.18
C GLY A 123 -12.75 -18.45 -2.34
N LYS A 124 -12.27 -18.14 -3.55
CA LYS A 124 -11.57 -16.88 -3.84
C LYS A 124 -12.55 -15.75 -4.16
N ARG A 125 -12.41 -14.60 -3.51
CA ARG A 125 -13.15 -13.36 -3.81
C ARG A 125 -12.22 -12.39 -4.56
N LEU A 126 -12.62 -11.94 -5.74
CA LEU A 126 -11.88 -10.89 -6.46
C LEU A 126 -11.99 -9.57 -5.68
N ILE A 127 -10.84 -8.95 -5.42
CA ILE A 127 -10.73 -7.66 -4.73
C ILE A 127 -10.51 -6.55 -5.76
N GLU A 128 -9.56 -6.75 -6.68
CA GLU A 128 -9.19 -5.76 -7.69
C GLU A 128 -8.77 -6.45 -8.99
N ASN A 129 -9.02 -5.80 -10.13
CA ASN A 129 -8.59 -6.24 -11.45
C ASN A 129 -8.28 -5.02 -12.32
N THR A 130 -7.00 -4.69 -12.47
CA THR A 130 -6.54 -3.45 -13.08
C THR A 130 -5.21 -3.64 -13.81
N THR A 131 -4.72 -2.64 -14.53
CA THR A 131 -3.33 -2.66 -15.03
C THR A 131 -2.37 -2.24 -13.93
N LEU A 132 -1.11 -2.65 -14.03
CA LEU A 132 -0.08 -2.24 -13.07
C LEU A 132 0.12 -0.72 -13.06
N ASP A 133 0.13 -0.09 -14.23
CA ASP A 133 0.13 1.37 -14.39
C ASP A 133 -1.01 2.04 -13.60
N GLN A 134 -2.23 1.52 -13.73
CA GLN A 134 -3.38 2.06 -13.01
C GLN A 134 -3.34 1.78 -11.51
N LEU A 135 -2.82 0.63 -11.10
CA LEU A 135 -2.65 0.28 -9.69
C LEU A 135 -1.66 1.24 -9.00
N ALA A 136 -0.53 1.53 -9.65
CA ALA A 136 0.51 2.38 -9.08
C ALA A 136 0.12 3.87 -9.05
N ASN A 137 -0.69 4.31 -10.01
CA ASN A 137 -1.20 5.70 -10.05
C ASN A 137 -2.54 5.87 -9.31
N GLY A 138 -3.05 4.81 -8.67
CA GLY A 138 -4.32 4.78 -7.94
C GLY A 138 -4.17 5.02 -6.44
N ASP A 139 -5.29 4.93 -5.73
CA ASP A 139 -5.27 4.89 -4.26
C ASP A 139 -4.77 3.52 -3.76
N ALA A 140 -4.19 3.50 -2.56
CA ALA A 140 -3.73 2.27 -1.92
C ALA A 140 -4.85 1.22 -1.80
N LEU A 141 -4.56 -0.02 -2.20
CA LEU A 141 -5.53 -1.09 -2.25
C LEU A 141 -5.70 -1.77 -0.89
N ASP A 142 -6.93 -1.85 -0.35
CA ASP A 142 -7.20 -2.72 0.81
C ASP A 142 -7.25 -4.20 0.38
N VAL A 143 -6.15 -4.93 0.62
CA VAL A 143 -6.01 -6.33 0.19
C VAL A 143 -6.90 -7.31 0.97
N LEU A 144 -7.46 -6.87 2.11
CA LEU A 144 -8.45 -7.63 2.87
C LEU A 144 -9.89 -7.35 2.40
N GLY A 145 -10.07 -6.39 1.49
CA GLY A 145 -11.38 -6.03 0.93
C GLY A 145 -12.45 -5.81 2.00
N GLY A 146 -12.09 -5.13 3.09
CA GLY A 146 -12.96 -4.76 4.20
C GLY A 146 -13.21 -5.80 5.30
N GLU A 147 -12.61 -7.00 5.26
CA GLU A 147 -12.87 -8.04 6.29
C GLU A 147 -12.11 -7.77 7.61
N GLY A 148 -11.03 -6.99 7.57
CA GLY A 148 -10.12 -6.81 8.71
C GLY A 148 -9.31 -8.06 9.05
N LEU A 149 -8.43 -7.96 10.05
CA LEU A 149 -7.58 -9.04 10.53
C LEU A 149 -7.41 -8.96 12.06
N ALA A 150 -7.98 -9.95 12.75
CA ALA A 150 -7.94 -10.03 14.21
C ALA A 150 -6.50 -10.15 14.75
N ALA A 151 -6.27 -9.63 15.94
CA ALA A 151 -4.98 -9.66 16.62
C ALA A 151 -4.66 -11.03 17.22
N GLY A 152 -3.36 -11.33 17.29
CA GLY A 152 -2.81 -12.57 17.83
C GLY A 152 -2.34 -13.48 16.71
N GLY A 153 -1.09 -13.97 16.79
CA GLY A 153 -0.40 -14.75 15.76
C GLY A 153 -1.01 -16.09 15.33
N GLU A 154 -2.22 -16.42 15.79
CA GLU A 154 -3.01 -17.52 15.25
C GLU A 154 -3.96 -17.07 14.13
N HIS A 155 -4.14 -15.75 13.97
CA HIS A 155 -5.01 -15.15 12.97
C HIS A 155 -4.19 -14.71 11.76
N TYR A 156 -4.51 -15.29 10.61
CA TYR A 156 -3.92 -14.96 9.34
C TYR A 156 -4.98 -14.92 8.24
N GLU A 157 -4.78 -14.05 7.27
CA GLU A 157 -5.57 -13.99 6.04
C GLU A 157 -4.68 -14.29 4.85
N ASN A 158 -5.20 -15.06 3.90
CA ASN A 158 -4.47 -15.41 2.68
C ASN A 158 -5.05 -14.64 1.51
N PHE A 159 -4.18 -14.02 0.72
CA PHE A 159 -4.57 -13.46 -0.57
C PHE A 159 -3.66 -13.96 -1.69
N TYR A 160 -4.15 -13.86 -2.91
CA TYR A 160 -3.48 -14.27 -4.13
C TYR A 160 -3.37 -13.07 -5.06
N VAL A 161 -2.25 -12.98 -5.75
CA VAL A 161 -2.10 -12.05 -6.86
C VAL A 161 -1.80 -12.84 -8.12
N GLN A 162 -2.55 -12.57 -9.17
CA GLN A 162 -2.27 -13.06 -10.51
C GLN A 162 -1.79 -11.90 -11.35
N ILE A 163 -0.67 -12.09 -12.03
CA ILE A 163 -0.08 -11.16 -12.98
C ILE A 163 -0.19 -11.80 -14.36
N GLU A 164 -0.57 -11.00 -15.36
CA GLU A 164 -0.76 -11.42 -16.74
C GLU A 164 -0.11 -10.40 -17.67
N PHE A 165 0.74 -10.85 -18.59
CA PHE A 165 1.11 -10.03 -19.73
C PHE A 165 0.02 -10.17 -20.79
N VAL A 166 -0.81 -9.13 -20.92
CA VAL A 166 -1.99 -9.15 -21.77
C VAL A 166 -1.59 -9.20 -23.24
N ASP A 167 -2.08 -10.21 -23.96
CA ASP A 167 -2.10 -10.25 -25.41
C ASP A 167 -3.19 -9.32 -25.94
N ASN A 168 -2.78 -8.23 -26.58
CA ASN A 168 -3.70 -7.26 -27.15
C ASN A 168 -4.07 -7.55 -28.61
N GLY A 169 -3.56 -8.64 -29.20
CA GLY A 169 -3.78 -9.04 -30.59
C GLY A 169 -2.90 -8.32 -31.61
N GLU A 170 -1.97 -7.47 -31.19
CA GLU A 170 -1.04 -6.71 -32.03
C GLU A 170 0.42 -7.18 -31.83
N ASP A 171 1.36 -6.62 -32.60
CA ASP A 171 2.79 -6.90 -32.41
C ASP A 171 3.33 -6.22 -31.13
N GLN A 172 3.59 -7.03 -30.11
CA GLN A 172 4.16 -6.61 -28.82
C GLN A 172 5.65 -6.98 -28.67
N ASN A 173 6.35 -7.31 -29.76
CA ASN A 173 7.77 -7.73 -29.73
C ASN A 173 8.74 -6.65 -29.22
N LYS A 174 8.33 -5.38 -29.19
CA LYS A 174 9.10 -4.28 -28.56
C LYS A 174 9.42 -4.59 -27.09
N PHE A 175 8.45 -5.13 -26.33
CA PHE A 175 8.65 -5.49 -24.93
C PHE A 175 9.48 -6.77 -24.72
N GLN A 176 10.00 -7.40 -25.79
CA GLN A 176 10.76 -8.62 -25.66
C GLN A 176 12.13 -8.35 -25.03
N GLY A 177 12.33 -8.93 -23.85
CA GLY A 177 13.58 -8.82 -23.09
C GLY A 177 13.52 -7.72 -22.03
N ASP A 178 12.46 -6.93 -22.01
CA ASP A 178 12.22 -5.96 -20.94
C ASP A 178 11.97 -6.66 -19.62
N SER A 179 12.39 -5.99 -18.55
CA SER A 179 12.17 -6.45 -17.19
C SER A 179 11.28 -5.47 -16.43
N LEU A 180 10.59 -5.99 -15.43
CA LEU A 180 9.75 -5.18 -14.55
C LEU A 180 10.08 -5.52 -13.11
N THR A 181 10.34 -4.50 -12.30
CA THR A 181 10.52 -4.64 -10.84
C THR A 181 9.29 -4.07 -10.13
N LEU A 182 8.64 -4.88 -9.30
CA LEU A 182 7.53 -4.48 -8.45
C LEU A 182 8.00 -4.16 -7.03
N ASP A 183 7.54 -3.02 -6.53
CA ASP A 183 7.79 -2.56 -5.16
C ASP A 183 6.46 -2.36 -4.44
N TRP A 184 6.17 -3.25 -3.49
CA TRP A 184 4.92 -3.25 -2.73
C TRP A 184 5.15 -2.86 -1.28
N THR A 185 4.42 -1.85 -0.81
CA THR A 185 4.44 -1.40 0.58
C THR A 185 3.09 -1.68 1.23
N PHE A 186 3.10 -2.43 2.32
CA PHE A 186 1.90 -2.74 3.10
C PHE A 186 1.80 -1.85 4.34
N THR A 187 0.63 -1.27 4.56
CA THR A 187 0.30 -0.43 5.73
C THR A 187 -0.96 -0.96 6.40
N ALA A 188 -0.86 -1.39 7.65
CA ALA A 188 -2.02 -1.85 8.42
C ALA A 188 -2.68 -0.69 9.21
N GLU A 189 -3.99 -0.55 9.07
CA GLU A 189 -4.79 0.43 9.83
C GLU A 189 -5.55 -0.28 10.95
N GLN A 190 -5.38 0.18 12.20
CA GLN A 190 -6.11 -0.38 13.35
C GLN A 190 -7.58 0.03 13.33
N THR A 191 -8.44 -0.81 13.90
CA THR A 191 -9.80 -0.37 14.25
C THR A 191 -9.70 0.83 15.18
N THR A 192 -10.45 1.90 14.92
CA THR A 192 -10.61 2.98 15.90
C THR A 192 -11.10 2.37 17.21
N GLY A 193 -10.25 2.36 18.23
CA GLY A 193 -10.62 1.84 19.53
C GLY A 193 -11.81 2.65 20.07
N ASP A 194 -12.84 1.96 20.54
CA ASP A 194 -13.82 2.59 21.42
C ASP A 194 -13.04 3.13 22.63
N GLU A 195 -13.13 4.43 22.88
CA GLU A 195 -12.66 5.02 24.13
C GLU A 195 -13.29 4.25 25.29
N LYS A 196 -12.45 3.61 26.11
CA LYS A 196 -12.90 3.03 27.39
C LYS A 196 -13.16 4.11 28.42
#